data_AF-A0A410UJZ3-F1
#
_entry.id   AF-A0A410UJZ3-F1
#
_cell.length_a   1.000
_cell.length_b   1.000
_cell.length_c   1.000
_cell.angle_alpha   90.00
_cell.angle_beta   90.00
_cell.angle_gamma   90.00
#
_symmetry.space_group_name_H-M   'P 1'
#
loop_
_entity.id
_entity.type
_entity.pdbx_description
1 polymer ?
#
loop_
_entity_poly.entity_id
_entity_poly.type
_entity_poly.pdbx_seq_one_letter_code
_entity_poly.pdbx_strand_id
1 'polypeptide(L)'
;MIKIYSALVAKAIAWIFLASYFNVVHANKSFSGEWRYVQYIDTSKKPYSTFDIRLVEGNDGKIQGSYCFITQGGNRIDCDPDGEEINITGRAAPDDSSTEVHFYSFFGAKDGVARLSRVGNDLIWQVIKNPSGDFFYGPYKA
;
A
#
# COMPACT_ATOMS: atom_id res chain seq x y z
N MET A 1 85.47 11.63 -3.53
CA MET A 1 85.11 13.06 -3.71
C MET A 1 83.74 13.10 -4.39
N ILE A 2 82.64 13.38 -3.66
CA ILE A 2 81.89 14.67 -3.58
C ILE A 2 81.21 15.00 -4.94
N LYS A 3 79.91 15.27 -5.14
CA LYS A 3 78.64 15.36 -4.35
C LYS A 3 77.45 15.47 -5.36
N ILE A 4 76.30 14.80 -5.06
CA ILE A 4 74.86 15.26 -4.96
C ILE A 4 74.33 16.30 -6.01
N TYR A 5 73.15 16.25 -6.67
CA TYR A 5 71.70 16.24 -6.28
C TYR A 5 70.83 15.86 -7.52
N SER A 6 69.63 15.26 -7.47
CA SER A 6 68.39 15.77 -6.88
C SER A 6 67.25 14.70 -6.89
N ALA A 7 66.34 14.79 -5.92
CA ALA A 7 65.12 14.00 -5.70
C ALA A 7 64.06 14.24 -6.81
N LEU A 8 62.94 13.52 -7.01
CA LEU A 8 61.95 12.81 -6.19
C LEU A 8 61.31 11.72 -7.09
N VAL A 9 61.15 10.46 -6.68
CA VAL A 9 59.99 9.86 -5.95
C VAL A 9 58.61 10.10 -6.58
N ALA A 10 58.07 9.04 -7.22
CA ALA A 10 56.78 8.39 -6.94
C ALA A 10 55.92 8.08 -8.18
N LYS A 11 55.54 6.80 -8.25
CA LYS A 11 54.62 6.17 -9.18
C LYS A 11 53.21 6.75 -9.02
N ALA A 12 52.54 7.07 -10.13
CA ALA A 12 51.09 7.26 -10.14
C ALA A 12 50.41 5.96 -10.62
N ILE A 13 49.77 5.24 -9.70
CA ILE A 13 48.85 4.14 -10.01
C ILE A 13 47.48 4.78 -10.20
N ALA A 14 46.93 4.71 -11.41
CA ALA A 14 45.58 5.15 -11.71
C ALA A 14 44.57 4.13 -11.17
N TRP A 15 43.88 4.49 -10.09
CA TRP A 15 42.73 3.74 -9.58
C TRP A 15 41.47 4.28 -10.27
N ILE A 16 40.91 3.47 -11.18
CA ILE A 16 39.60 3.73 -11.80
C ILE A 16 38.54 3.45 -10.74
N PHE A 17 37.97 4.51 -10.15
CA PHE A 17 36.76 4.41 -9.34
C PHE A 17 35.54 4.28 -10.28
N LEU A 18 35.11 3.04 -10.52
CA LEU A 18 33.76 2.78 -11.02
C LEU A 18 32.78 3.08 -9.89
N ALA A 19 32.29 4.32 -9.83
CA ALA A 19 31.16 4.67 -8.97
C ALA A 19 29.91 3.96 -9.51
N SER A 20 29.57 2.82 -8.91
CA SER A 20 28.29 2.16 -9.12
C SER A 20 27.18 3.06 -8.56
N TYR A 21 26.42 3.69 -9.45
CA TYR A 21 25.20 4.41 -9.09
C TYR A 21 24.16 3.40 -8.62
N PHE A 22 24.09 3.16 -7.30
CA PHE A 22 22.94 2.49 -6.70
C PHE A 22 21.76 3.45 -6.73
N ASN A 23 20.76 3.18 -7.58
CA ASN A 23 19.47 3.86 -7.47
C ASN A 23 18.81 3.37 -6.18
N VAL A 24 18.80 4.19 -5.14
CA VAL A 24 18.01 3.92 -3.93
C VAL A 24 16.55 4.14 -4.28
N VAL A 25 15.84 3.06 -4.62
CA VAL A 25 14.38 3.08 -4.73
C VAL A 25 13.82 3.27 -3.32
N HIS A 26 13.43 4.49 -2.99
CA HIS A 26 12.67 4.75 -1.77
C HIS A 26 11.26 4.22 -2.00
N ALA A 27 10.89 3.13 -1.31
CA ALA A 27 9.51 2.72 -1.22
C ALA A 27 8.72 3.87 -0.59
N ASN A 28 7.78 4.46 -1.33
CA ASN A 28 6.87 5.45 -0.78
C ASN A 28 5.98 4.73 0.25
N LYS A 29 6.22 5.03 1.53
CA LYS A 29 5.49 4.40 2.64
C LYS A 29 4.08 4.95 2.82
N SER A 30 3.69 5.96 2.04
CA SER A 30 2.33 6.48 2.10
C SER A 30 1.29 5.41 1.79
N PHE A 31 0.12 5.57 2.41
CA PHE A 31 -1.10 4.84 2.11
C PHE A 31 -1.86 5.41 0.91
N SER A 32 -1.32 6.41 0.20
CA SER A 32 -1.93 6.93 -1.03
C SER A 32 -1.77 5.98 -2.21
N GLY A 33 -2.87 5.61 -2.86
CA GLY A 33 -2.84 4.76 -4.05
C GLY A 33 -4.14 4.02 -4.32
N GLU A 34 -4.05 3.09 -5.27
CA GLU A 34 -5.14 2.22 -5.70
C GLU A 34 -4.63 0.78 -5.74
N TRP A 35 -5.39 -0.14 -5.15
CA TRP A 35 -5.06 -1.56 -5.11
C TRP A 35 -6.26 -2.40 -5.48
N ARG A 36 -5.97 -3.54 -6.11
CA ARG A 36 -6.97 -4.50 -6.55
C ARG A 36 -6.56 -5.91 -6.12
N TYR A 37 -7.43 -6.58 -5.37
CA TYR A 37 -7.37 -8.01 -5.12
C TYR A 37 -8.42 -8.73 -5.99
N VAL A 38 -8.02 -9.85 -6.60
CA VAL A 38 -8.89 -10.66 -7.46
C VAL A 38 -8.82 -12.12 -7.02
N GLN A 39 -9.98 -12.69 -6.72
CA GLN A 39 -10.14 -14.10 -6.39
C GLN A 39 -10.91 -14.81 -7.50
N TYR A 40 -10.37 -15.93 -7.96
CA TYR A 40 -11.06 -16.87 -8.84
C TYR A 40 -11.43 -18.13 -8.06
N ILE A 41 -12.57 -18.73 -8.39
CA ILE A 41 -12.90 -20.10 -8.00
C ILE A 41 -12.92 -20.97 -9.26
N ASP A 42 -12.34 -22.16 -9.17
CA ASP A 42 -12.24 -23.15 -10.24
C ASP A 42 -11.55 -22.64 -11.52
N THR A 43 -11.91 -23.22 -12.66
CA THR A 43 -11.44 -22.84 -14.01
C THR A 43 -12.25 -21.69 -14.61
N SER A 44 -13.04 -20.98 -13.80
CA SER A 44 -13.84 -19.84 -14.25
C SER A 44 -12.95 -18.75 -14.82
N LYS A 45 -13.30 -18.26 -16.02
CA LYS A 45 -12.68 -17.07 -16.62
C LYS A 45 -13.17 -15.76 -15.98
N LYS A 46 -14.19 -15.81 -15.14
CA LYS A 46 -14.76 -14.66 -14.41
C LYS A 46 -14.31 -14.69 -12.94
N PRO A 47 -13.86 -13.55 -12.39
CA PRO A 47 -13.56 -13.45 -10.96
C PRO A 47 -14.77 -13.83 -10.10
N TYR A 48 -14.51 -14.58 -9.04
CA TYR A 48 -15.50 -14.82 -7.99
C TYR A 48 -15.65 -13.59 -7.09
N SER A 49 -14.52 -12.99 -6.71
CA SER A 49 -14.48 -11.76 -5.94
C SER A 49 -13.46 -10.76 -6.49
N THR A 50 -13.77 -9.47 -6.44
CA THR A 50 -12.83 -8.37 -6.65
C THR A 50 -12.95 -7.38 -5.51
N PHE A 51 -11.82 -6.95 -4.96
CA PHE A 51 -11.73 -5.92 -3.94
C PHE A 51 -10.85 -4.80 -4.47
N ASP A 52 -11.47 -3.66 -4.74
CA ASP A 52 -10.81 -2.45 -5.16
C ASP A 52 -10.80 -1.47 -3.98
N ILE A 53 -9.64 -0.92 -3.67
CA ILE A 53 -9.47 0.06 -2.59
C ILE A 53 -8.64 1.23 -3.10
N ARG A 54 -9.15 2.44 -2.87
CA ARG A 54 -8.50 3.70 -3.21
C ARG A 54 -8.36 4.54 -1.95
N LEU A 55 -7.16 5.01 -1.68
CA LEU A 55 -6.84 5.80 -0.49
C LEU A 55 -6.02 7.02 -0.87
N VAL A 56 -6.21 8.08 -0.11
CA VAL A 56 -5.41 9.30 -0.12
C VAL A 56 -4.98 9.61 1.29
N GLU A 57 -3.69 9.85 1.47
CA GLU A 57 -3.09 10.31 2.71
C GLU A 57 -2.71 11.79 2.58
N GLY A 58 -3.27 12.63 3.43
CA GLY A 58 -2.93 14.05 3.51
C GLY A 58 -1.60 14.28 4.24
N ASN A 59 -1.04 15.48 4.09
CA ASN A 59 0.21 15.88 4.75
C ASN A 59 0.12 15.87 6.30
N ASP A 60 -1.09 15.86 6.85
CA ASP A 60 -1.36 15.74 8.29
C ASP A 60 -1.44 14.26 8.75
N GLY A 61 -1.20 13.31 7.83
CA GLY A 61 -1.34 11.87 8.04
C GLY A 61 -2.78 11.38 7.99
N LYS A 62 -3.77 12.24 7.69
CA LYS A 62 -5.17 11.81 7.59
C LYS A 62 -5.35 10.91 6.37
N ILE A 63 -5.91 9.73 6.57
CA ILE A 63 -6.24 8.79 5.51
C ILE A 63 -7.74 8.85 5.23
N GLN A 64 -8.10 9.00 3.96
CA GLN A 64 -9.46 8.93 3.47
C GLN A 64 -9.51 8.12 2.18
N GLY A 65 -10.61 7.42 1.97
CA GLY A 65 -10.83 6.76 0.71
C GLY A 65 -12.05 5.87 0.73
N SER A 66 -12.08 4.93 -0.21
CA SER A 66 -13.20 4.02 -0.36
C SER A 66 -12.77 2.65 -0.82
N TYR A 67 -13.65 1.68 -0.62
CA TYR A 67 -13.55 0.38 -1.27
C TYR A 67 -14.80 0.06 -2.09
N CYS A 68 -14.61 -0.81 -3.07
CA CYS A 68 -15.68 -1.50 -3.79
C CYS A 68 -15.39 -3.00 -3.75
N PHE A 69 -16.30 -3.78 -3.18
CA PHE A 69 -16.19 -5.23 -3.11
C PHE A 69 -17.32 -5.91 -3.87
N ILE A 70 -16.95 -6.66 -4.90
CA ILE A 70 -17.86 -7.49 -5.67
C ILE A 70 -17.55 -8.94 -5.35
N THR A 71 -18.54 -9.74 -4.97
CA THR A 71 -18.34 -11.18 -4.68
C THR A 71 -19.48 -12.04 -5.21
N GLN A 72 -19.37 -13.35 -5.04
CA GLN A 72 -20.31 -14.35 -5.54
C GLN A 72 -20.54 -14.21 -7.05
N GLY A 73 -19.46 -13.94 -7.80
CA GLY A 73 -19.51 -13.74 -9.24
C GLY A 73 -20.36 -12.53 -9.66
N GLY A 74 -20.49 -11.51 -8.81
CA GLY A 74 -21.25 -10.29 -9.11
C GLY A 74 -22.64 -10.22 -8.47
N ASN A 75 -23.08 -11.25 -7.75
CA ASN A 75 -24.39 -11.26 -7.10
C ASN A 75 -24.45 -10.41 -5.83
N ARG A 76 -23.29 -9.99 -5.30
CA ARG A 76 -23.18 -9.10 -4.13
C ARG A 76 -22.17 -8.00 -4.47
N ILE A 77 -22.60 -6.74 -4.33
CA ILE A 77 -21.83 -5.55 -4.74
C ILE A 77 -21.88 -4.54 -3.59
N ASP A 78 -20.86 -4.55 -2.75
CA ASP A 78 -20.67 -3.60 -1.65
C ASP A 78 -19.78 -2.45 -2.14
N CYS A 79 -20.40 -1.57 -2.90
CA CYS A 79 -19.77 -0.42 -3.54
C CYS A 79 -20.72 0.77 -3.42
N ASP A 80 -20.16 1.97 -3.37
CA ASP A 80 -20.93 3.18 -3.59
C ASP A 80 -21.50 3.15 -5.03
N PRO A 81 -22.82 3.32 -5.23
CA PRO A 81 -23.42 3.45 -6.55
C PRO A 81 -22.82 4.58 -7.39
N ASP A 82 -22.42 5.70 -6.76
CA ASP A 82 -21.91 6.88 -7.45
C ASP A 82 -20.37 6.91 -7.52
N GLY A 83 -19.69 6.13 -6.69
CA GLY A 83 -18.23 5.97 -6.65
C GLY A 83 -17.46 7.15 -6.02
N GLU A 84 -18.14 8.04 -5.30
CA GLU A 84 -17.60 9.27 -4.71
C GLU A 84 -17.57 9.25 -3.17
N GLU A 85 -18.34 8.38 -2.53
CA GLU A 85 -18.51 8.32 -1.09
C GLU A 85 -17.28 7.71 -0.39
N ILE A 86 -16.80 8.42 0.64
CA ILE A 86 -15.66 8.03 1.47
C ILE A 86 -16.17 7.13 2.60
N ASN A 87 -15.99 5.82 2.46
CA ASN A 87 -16.35 4.84 3.49
C ASN A 87 -15.16 4.29 4.28
N ILE A 88 -13.96 4.84 4.09
CA ILE A 88 -12.75 4.52 4.86
C ILE A 88 -12.13 5.81 5.40
N THR A 89 -11.85 5.83 6.70
CA THR A 89 -11.13 6.94 7.35
C THR A 89 -10.13 6.44 8.37
N GLY A 90 -9.02 7.14 8.55
CA GLY A 90 -8.03 6.81 9.57
C GLY A 90 -6.91 7.82 9.63
N ARG A 91 -5.80 7.45 10.26
CA ARG A 91 -4.61 8.30 10.37
C ARG A 91 -3.34 7.46 10.32
N ALA A 92 -2.41 7.79 9.44
CA ALA A 92 -1.11 7.14 9.37
C ALA A 92 -0.38 7.24 10.72
N ALA A 93 0.25 6.14 11.13
CA ALA A 93 1.14 6.12 12.28
C ALA A 93 2.50 6.70 11.87
N PRO A 94 3.29 7.30 12.78
CA PRO A 94 4.55 7.97 12.43
C PRO A 94 5.62 7.09 11.75
N ASP A 95 5.49 5.77 11.83
CA ASP A 95 6.40 4.79 11.23
C ASP A 95 5.91 4.27 9.85
N ASP A 96 4.70 4.68 9.43
CA ASP A 96 4.00 4.39 8.17
C ASP A 96 3.95 2.90 7.78
N SER A 97 4.17 1.99 8.74
CA SER A 97 4.27 0.56 8.46
C SER A 97 2.90 -0.11 8.49
N SER A 98 2.06 0.30 9.45
CA SER A 98 0.69 -0.14 9.59
C SER A 98 -0.16 0.92 10.29
N THR A 99 -1.45 0.93 10.01
CA THR A 99 -2.40 1.79 10.70
C THR A 99 -3.78 1.16 10.76
N GLU A 100 -4.60 1.62 11.70
CA GLU A 100 -5.99 1.23 11.81
C GLU A 100 -6.88 2.27 11.11
N VAL A 101 -7.83 1.77 10.33
CA VAL A 101 -8.84 2.56 9.64
C VAL A 101 -10.23 2.09 10.06
N HIS A 102 -11.12 3.06 10.20
CA HIS A 102 -12.54 2.83 10.37
C HIS A 102 -13.20 2.72 9.00
N PHE A 103 -14.16 1.81 8.88
CA PHE A 103 -14.92 1.64 7.65
C PHE A 103 -16.38 1.28 7.91
N TYR A 104 -17.20 1.49 6.88
CA TYR A 104 -18.58 0.98 6.82
C TYR A 104 -18.88 0.35 5.46
N SER A 105 -19.90 -0.50 5.45
CA SER A 105 -20.44 -1.14 4.26
C SER A 105 -21.60 -0.32 3.69
N PHE A 106 -21.72 -0.29 2.37
CA PHE A 106 -22.86 0.29 1.68
C PHE A 106 -24.14 -0.55 1.85
N PHE A 107 -24.05 -1.71 2.50
CA PHE A 107 -25.19 -2.53 2.95
C PHE A 107 -25.67 -2.23 4.37
N GLY A 108 -25.19 -1.16 4.99
CA GLY A 108 -25.73 -0.67 6.27
C GLY A 108 -24.96 -1.09 7.52
N ALA A 109 -23.97 -1.98 7.42
CA ALA A 109 -23.07 -2.28 8.55
C ALA A 109 -22.03 -1.15 8.75
N LYS A 110 -21.81 -0.71 9.99
CA LYS A 110 -20.95 0.43 10.36
C LYS A 110 -19.98 0.10 11.49
N ASP A 111 -19.09 1.03 11.84
CA ASP A 111 -18.15 0.92 12.97
C ASP A 111 -17.17 -0.26 12.88
N GLY A 112 -16.85 -0.69 11.65
CA GLY A 112 -15.80 -1.67 11.37
C GLY A 112 -14.42 -1.05 11.57
N VAL A 113 -13.44 -1.89 11.93
CA VAL A 113 -12.04 -1.49 12.02
C VAL A 113 -11.19 -2.49 11.27
N ALA A 114 -10.34 -2.00 10.38
CA ALA A 114 -9.36 -2.78 9.66
C ALA A 114 -7.96 -2.23 9.92
N ARG A 115 -6.98 -3.13 9.89
CA ARG A 115 -5.56 -2.78 9.82
C ARG A 115 -5.14 -2.73 8.36
N LEU A 116 -4.51 -1.64 7.98
CA LEU A 116 -3.75 -1.48 6.74
C LEU A 116 -2.27 -1.69 7.03
N SER A 117 -1.57 -2.43 6.17
CA SER A 117 -0.11 -2.53 6.21
C SER A 117 0.48 -2.42 4.81
N ARG A 118 1.65 -1.78 4.68
CA ARG A 118 2.38 -1.67 3.41
C ARG A 118 3.48 -2.72 3.33
N VAL A 119 3.52 -3.48 2.24
CA VAL A 119 4.63 -4.41 1.95
C VAL A 119 5.10 -4.15 0.52
N GLY A 120 6.19 -3.40 0.40
CA GLY A 120 6.62 -2.90 -0.91
C GLY A 120 5.54 -2.02 -1.53
N ASN A 121 5.01 -2.43 -2.69
CA ASN A 121 3.93 -1.71 -3.37
C ASN A 121 2.54 -2.21 -2.97
N ASP A 122 2.45 -3.33 -2.25
CA ASP A 122 1.18 -3.96 -1.89
C ASP A 122 0.58 -3.32 -0.64
N LEU A 123 -0.75 -3.31 -0.58
CA LEU A 123 -1.53 -2.96 0.58
C LEU A 123 -2.19 -4.22 1.12
N ILE A 124 -1.94 -4.53 2.39
CA ILE A 124 -2.62 -5.62 3.08
C ILE A 124 -3.79 -5.02 3.85
N TRP A 125 -4.98 -5.55 3.61
CA TRP A 125 -6.18 -5.25 4.37
C TRP A 125 -6.48 -6.39 5.34
N GLN A 126 -6.77 -6.07 6.61
CA GLN A 126 -7.20 -7.07 7.58
C GLN A 126 -8.26 -6.49 8.53
N VAL A 127 -9.48 -7.01 8.48
CA VAL A 127 -10.52 -6.65 9.46
C VAL A 127 -10.13 -7.16 10.84
N ILE A 128 -10.07 -6.27 11.83
CA ILE A 128 -9.77 -6.58 13.24
C ILE A 128 -11.00 -6.42 14.14
N LYS A 129 -11.98 -5.62 13.72
CA LYS A 129 -13.31 -5.53 14.32
C LYS A 129 -14.35 -5.51 13.22
N ASN A 130 -15.28 -6.46 13.27
CA ASN A 130 -16.37 -6.51 12.30
C ASN A 130 -17.25 -5.26 12.43
N PRO A 131 -17.72 -4.70 11.31
CA PRO A 131 -18.77 -3.71 11.36
C PRO A 131 -20.06 -4.35 11.90
N SER A 132 -20.88 -3.56 12.58
CA SER A 132 -22.15 -3.94 13.20
C SER A 132 -23.33 -3.26 12.51
N GLY A 133 -24.52 -3.86 12.60
CA GLY A 133 -25.72 -3.37 11.94
C GLY A 133 -26.27 -4.44 11.00
N ASP A 134 -26.57 -4.06 9.76
CA ASP A 134 -27.10 -4.94 8.72
C ASP A 134 -26.01 -5.87 8.16
N PHE A 135 -25.75 -5.83 6.85
CA PHE A 135 -24.84 -6.76 6.20
C PHE A 135 -23.49 -6.12 5.89
N PHE A 136 -22.45 -6.94 5.96
CA PHE A 136 -21.10 -6.65 5.50
C PHE A 136 -20.66 -7.78 4.58
N TYR A 137 -20.26 -7.44 3.36
CA TYR A 137 -19.77 -8.41 2.39
C TYR A 137 -18.28 -8.28 2.08
N GLY A 138 -17.60 -7.22 2.52
CA GLY A 138 -16.18 -7.00 2.27
C GLY A 138 -15.28 -8.15 2.78
N PRO A 139 -14.05 -8.24 2.25
CA PRO A 139 -13.13 -9.29 2.63
C PRO A 139 -12.63 -9.08 4.07
N TYR A 140 -12.50 -10.17 4.83
CA TYR A 140 -11.81 -10.12 6.14
C TYR A 140 -10.31 -9.92 6.00
N LYS A 141 -9.75 -10.37 4.87
CA LYS A 141 -8.34 -10.18 4.50
C LYS A 141 -8.21 -10.11 2.97
N ALA A 142 -7.43 -9.17 2.47
CA ALA A 142 -7.10 -9.01 1.06
C ALA A 142 -5.66 -8.53 0.90
#